data_AF-S3K5B5-F1
#
_entry.id   AF-S3K5B5-F1
#
_cell.length_a   1.000
_cell.length_b   1.000
_cell.length_c   1.000
_cell.angle_alpha   90.00
_cell.angle_beta   90.00
_cell.angle_gamma   90.00
#
_symmetry.space_group_name_H-M   'P 1'
#
loop_
_entity.id
_entity.type
_entity.pdbx_description
1 polymer ?
#
loop_
_entity_poly.entity_id
_entity_poly.type
_entity_poly.pdbx_seq_one_letter_code
_entity_poly.pdbx_strand_id
1 'polypeptide(L)'
;MSGHPDIGESLSAYLQACLNDNTGFFSCQEKPARKTEPARDIPWDKGDIKGGKAVHKIKLKPIDYIIGVLFLCTAIFSLVYAIRHKDGSPRLIVTAGRTEWVYPLNVDRTIEVEGALGISRIAIENGFVRFLDSPCSNRICVQSPPLWREGDWSACLPNQVFLRIEGAPSYKDEFDAIGF
;
A
#
# COMPACT_ATOMS: atom_id res chain seq x y z
N MET A 1 -53.39 6.53 9.06
CA MET A 1 -51.98 6.95 9.14
C MET A 1 -51.26 5.96 10.03
N SER A 2 -50.86 4.83 9.45
CA SER A 2 -50.26 3.69 10.12
C SER A 2 -48.79 3.96 10.38
N GLY A 3 -48.45 4.13 11.67
CA GLY A 3 -47.10 4.24 12.16
C GLY A 3 -46.35 2.92 12.01
N HIS A 4 -45.10 3.02 11.56
CA HIS A 4 -44.10 1.97 11.60
C HIS A 4 -43.80 1.61 13.06
N PRO A 5 -43.90 0.32 13.48
CA PRO A 5 -43.33 -0.11 14.74
C PRO A 5 -41.84 -0.43 14.57
N ASP A 6 -41.11 -0.09 15.62
CA ASP A 6 -39.67 -0.02 15.76
C ASP A 6 -38.94 -1.36 15.63
N ILE A 7 -37.78 -1.32 14.97
CA ILE A 7 -36.84 -2.45 14.74
C ILE A 7 -36.13 -2.88 16.07
N GLY A 8 -36.56 -2.34 17.21
CA GLY A 8 -35.98 -2.57 18.54
C GLY A 8 -36.55 -3.76 19.33
N GLU A 9 -37.75 -4.28 18.98
CA GLU A 9 -38.39 -5.36 19.77
C GLU A 9 -38.07 -6.78 19.28
N SER A 10 -37.56 -6.97 18.06
CA SER A 10 -37.25 -8.31 17.53
C SER A 10 -35.86 -8.83 17.90
N LEU A 11 -34.95 -7.95 18.37
CA LEU A 11 -33.60 -8.36 18.76
C LEU A 11 -33.52 -8.84 20.22
N SER A 12 -34.36 -8.31 21.12
CA SER A 12 -34.37 -8.68 22.54
C SER A 12 -34.90 -10.10 22.76
N ALA A 13 -35.97 -10.49 22.07
CA ALA A 13 -36.55 -11.84 22.17
C ALA A 13 -35.61 -12.94 21.62
N TYR A 14 -34.80 -12.62 20.60
CA TYR A 14 -33.84 -13.56 20.01
C TYR A 14 -32.57 -13.70 20.86
N LEU A 15 -32.08 -12.61 21.46
CA LEU A 15 -30.92 -12.64 22.35
C LEU A 15 -31.21 -13.31 23.70
N GLN A 16 -32.45 -13.24 24.20
CA GLN A 16 -32.84 -13.93 25.44
C GLN A 16 -33.03 -15.45 25.30
N ALA A 17 -33.14 -15.99 24.08
CA ALA A 17 -33.24 -17.43 23.86
C ALA A 17 -31.88 -18.17 23.85
N CYS A 18 -30.75 -17.45 23.78
CA CYS A 18 -29.41 -18.05 23.73
C CYS A 18 -28.54 -17.79 24.98
N LEU A 19 -28.90 -16.84 25.85
CA LEU A 19 -28.01 -16.36 26.93
C LEU A 19 -28.24 -16.97 28.32
N ASN A 20 -29.08 -18.01 28.46
CA ASN A 20 -29.39 -18.57 29.80
C ASN A 20 -28.95 -20.02 30.05
N ASP A 21 -27.98 -20.56 29.31
CA ASP A 21 -27.38 -21.85 29.67
C ASP A 21 -25.95 -21.69 30.15
N ASN A 22 -25.80 -21.67 31.48
CA ASN A 22 -24.52 -21.60 32.19
C ASN A 22 -23.84 -22.99 32.28
N THR A 23 -23.98 -23.80 31.23
CA THR A 23 -23.31 -25.08 31.08
C THR A 23 -22.64 -25.07 29.72
N GLY A 24 -21.31 -24.97 29.72
CA GLY A 24 -20.52 -25.18 28.52
C GLY A 24 -20.95 -26.46 27.82
N PHE A 25 -20.92 -26.42 26.48
CA PHE A 25 -21.31 -27.47 25.54
C PHE A 25 -22.75 -27.35 25.00
N PHE A 26 -22.93 -26.53 23.96
CA PHE A 26 -24.17 -26.48 23.18
C PHE A 26 -24.03 -27.19 21.83
N SER A 27 -24.48 -28.45 21.84
CA SER A 27 -25.01 -29.16 20.70
C SER A 27 -26.24 -28.41 20.17
N CYS A 28 -26.18 -27.89 18.95
CA CYS A 28 -27.39 -27.48 18.23
C CYS A 28 -28.14 -28.75 17.82
N GLN A 29 -29.14 -29.15 18.61
CA GLN A 29 -30.10 -30.15 18.15
C GLN A 29 -30.89 -29.60 16.95
N GLU A 30 -30.82 -30.35 15.84
CA GLU A 30 -31.54 -30.10 14.60
C GLU A 30 -33.06 -30.08 14.85
N LYS A 31 -33.72 -29.02 14.37
CA LYS A 31 -35.18 -28.92 14.37
C LYS A 31 -35.79 -30.07 13.54
N PRO A 32 -36.89 -30.69 14.01
CA PRO A 32 -37.51 -31.81 13.32
C PRO A 32 -38.08 -31.38 11.95
N ALA A 33 -37.86 -32.27 10.99
CA ALA A 33 -38.28 -32.16 9.60
C ALA A 33 -39.76 -31.77 9.47
N ARG A 34 -40.00 -30.67 8.77
CA ARG A 34 -41.34 -30.24 8.36
C ARG A 34 -41.92 -31.33 7.44
N LYS A 35 -43.07 -31.90 7.81
CA LYS A 35 -43.83 -32.86 6.99
C LYS A 35 -43.92 -32.34 5.56
N THR A 36 -43.39 -33.11 4.62
CA THR A 36 -43.51 -32.86 3.19
C THR A 36 -44.99 -32.99 2.80
N GLU A 37 -45.59 -31.88 2.37
CA GLU A 37 -46.83 -31.92 1.61
C GLU A 37 -46.63 -32.78 0.36
N PRO A 38 -47.60 -33.61 -0.04
CA PRO A 38 -47.48 -34.39 -1.26
C PRO A 38 -47.33 -33.44 -2.45
N ALA A 39 -46.34 -33.76 -3.30
CA ALA A 39 -46.02 -33.01 -4.49
C ALA A 39 -47.29 -32.82 -5.33
N ARG A 40 -47.81 -31.59 -5.36
CA ARG A 40 -48.77 -31.19 -6.38
C ARG A 40 -48.05 -31.33 -7.72
N ASP A 41 -48.50 -32.31 -8.47
CA ASP A 41 -48.37 -32.53 -9.89
C ASP A 41 -48.76 -31.26 -10.66
N ILE A 42 -47.82 -30.33 -10.76
CA ILE A 42 -47.90 -29.20 -11.68
C ILE A 42 -47.74 -29.78 -13.09
N PRO A 43 -48.71 -29.62 -13.99
CA PRO A 43 -48.55 -30.00 -15.38
C PRO A 43 -47.55 -29.04 -16.02
N TRP A 44 -46.30 -29.46 -16.14
CA TRP A 44 -45.30 -28.74 -16.92
C TRP A 44 -45.63 -28.95 -18.40
N ASP A 45 -46.44 -28.05 -18.96
CA ASP A 45 -46.52 -27.88 -20.40
C ASP A 45 -45.13 -27.52 -20.92
N LYS A 46 -44.51 -28.45 -21.64
CA LYS A 46 -43.22 -28.25 -22.32
C LYS A 46 -43.48 -27.46 -23.60
N GLY A 47 -44.08 -26.28 -23.45
CA GLY A 47 -44.19 -25.28 -24.49
C GLY A 47 -42.83 -24.59 -24.68
N ASP A 48 -42.10 -25.08 -25.66
CA ASP A 48 -41.28 -24.26 -26.56
C ASP A 48 -40.22 -23.36 -25.91
N ILE A 49 -39.26 -23.94 -25.18
CA ILE A 49 -37.97 -23.26 -24.97
C ILE A 49 -37.20 -23.30 -26.29
N LYS A 50 -37.59 -22.43 -27.24
CA LYS A 50 -36.87 -22.26 -28.50
C LYS A 50 -35.50 -21.64 -28.22
N GLY A 51 -34.49 -22.50 -28.25
CA GLY A 51 -33.16 -22.22 -28.79
C GLY A 51 -32.35 -21.14 -28.07
N GLY A 52 -31.38 -21.59 -27.28
CA GLY A 52 -30.29 -20.73 -26.83
C GLY A 52 -29.71 -19.93 -27.99
N LYS A 53 -29.63 -18.61 -27.82
CA LYS A 53 -29.09 -17.70 -28.83
C LYS A 53 -27.67 -18.12 -29.18
N ALA A 54 -27.40 -18.20 -30.48
CA ALA A 54 -26.12 -18.60 -31.04
C ALA A 54 -24.96 -17.82 -30.41
N VAL A 55 -23.99 -18.54 -29.86
CA VAL A 55 -22.69 -17.98 -29.48
C VAL A 55 -22.09 -17.40 -30.76
N HIS A 56 -21.98 -16.07 -30.81
CA HIS A 56 -21.50 -15.37 -32.00
C HIS A 56 -20.05 -15.79 -32.25
N LYS A 57 -19.80 -16.60 -33.29
CA LYS A 57 -18.44 -16.98 -33.71
C LYS A 57 -17.75 -15.72 -34.25
N ILE A 58 -16.93 -15.08 -33.42
CA ILE A 58 -16.10 -13.94 -33.83
C ILE A 58 -15.10 -14.44 -34.87
N LYS A 59 -15.32 -14.09 -36.14
CA LYS A 59 -14.34 -14.28 -37.21
C LYS A 59 -13.42 -13.07 -37.21
N LEU A 60 -12.32 -13.16 -36.48
CA LEU A 60 -11.28 -12.13 -36.50
C LEU A 60 -10.69 -12.07 -37.91
N LYS A 61 -10.76 -10.89 -38.53
CA LYS A 61 -10.05 -10.65 -39.80
C LYS A 61 -8.55 -10.60 -39.50
N PRO A 62 -7.67 -10.94 -40.46
CA PRO A 62 -6.22 -10.82 -40.26
C PRO A 62 -5.80 -9.40 -39.85
N ILE A 63 -6.60 -8.39 -40.21
CA ILE A 63 -6.38 -7.00 -39.80
C ILE A 63 -6.66 -6.75 -38.31
N ASP A 64 -7.63 -7.46 -37.71
CA ASP A 64 -7.94 -7.34 -36.28
C ASP A 64 -6.78 -7.86 -35.43
N TYR A 65 -6.06 -8.88 -35.93
CA TYR A 65 -4.84 -9.39 -35.30
C TYR A 65 -3.70 -8.36 -35.34
N ILE A 66 -3.53 -7.67 -36.48
CA ILE A 66 -2.50 -6.62 -36.61
C ILE A 66 -2.78 -5.47 -35.64
N ILE A 67 -4.04 -5.04 -35.52
CA ILE A 67 -4.44 -3.97 -34.58
C ILE A 67 -4.21 -4.44 -33.14
N GLY A 68 -4.56 -5.68 -32.81
CA GLY A 68 -4.34 -6.25 -31.48
C GLY A 68 -2.86 -6.31 -31.10
N VAL A 69 -1.99 -6.76 -32.01
CA VAL A 69 -0.54 -6.82 -31.79
C VAL A 69 0.05 -5.42 -31.63
N LEU A 70 -0.34 -4.48 -32.50
CA LEU A 70 0.13 -3.09 -32.41
C LEU A 70 -0.23 -2.47 -31.05
N PHE A 71 -1.49 -2.63 -30.61
CA PHE A 71 -1.95 -2.12 -29.33
C PHE A 71 -1.16 -2.74 -28.17
N LEU A 72 -0.97 -4.06 -28.18
CA LEU A 72 -0.17 -4.77 -27.19
C LEU A 72 1.28 -4.25 -27.15
N CYS A 73 1.91 -4.08 -28.32
CA CYS A 73 3.27 -3.54 -28.42
C CYS A 73 3.36 -2.12 -27.86
N THR A 74 2.41 -1.24 -28.18
CA THR A 74 2.39 0.13 -27.63
C THR A 74 2.16 0.15 -26.12
N ALA A 75 1.30 -0.72 -25.60
CA ALA A 75 1.05 -0.84 -24.17
C ALA A 75 2.29 -1.35 -23.42
N ILE A 76 2.96 -2.37 -23.95
CA ILE A 76 4.22 -2.89 -23.39
C ILE A 76 5.32 -1.83 -23.46
N PHE A 77 5.46 -1.15 -24.58
CA PHE A 77 6.46 -0.09 -24.74
C PHE A 77 6.22 1.06 -23.76
N SER A 78 4.97 1.53 -23.62
CA SER A 78 4.59 2.55 -22.64
C SER A 78 4.88 2.10 -21.22
N LEU A 79 4.61 0.84 -20.89
CA LEU A 79 4.87 0.28 -19.56
C LEU A 79 6.37 0.23 -19.28
N VAL A 80 7.18 -0.25 -20.22
CA VAL A 80 8.63 -0.29 -20.10
C VAL A 80 9.20 1.12 -19.97
N TYR A 81 8.74 2.06 -20.80
CA TYR A 81 9.14 3.46 -20.76
C TYR A 81 8.81 4.09 -19.40
N ALA A 82 7.60 3.88 -18.89
CA ALA A 82 7.18 4.39 -17.58
C ALA A 82 7.99 3.80 -16.41
N ILE A 83 8.40 2.53 -16.48
CA ILE A 83 9.24 1.91 -15.45
C ILE A 83 10.69 2.42 -15.53
N ARG A 84 11.19 2.73 -16.73
CA ARG A 84 12.57 3.22 -16.95
C ARG A 84 12.74 4.70 -16.64
N HIS A 85 11.68 5.51 -16.77
CA HIS A 85 11.64 6.93 -16.41
C HIS A 85 11.17 7.22 -14.99
N LYS A 86 11.31 6.27 -14.07
CA LYS A 86 11.35 6.62 -12.65
C LYS A 86 12.64 7.39 -12.39
N ASP A 87 12.61 8.70 -12.63
CA ASP A 87 13.67 9.68 -12.37
C ASP A 87 13.87 9.90 -10.85
N GLY A 88 13.98 8.79 -10.12
CA GLY A 88 14.20 8.74 -8.69
C GLY A 88 15.66 8.54 -8.35
N SER A 89 16.57 9.25 -9.02
CA SER A 89 17.96 9.29 -8.55
C SER A 89 17.93 9.74 -7.09
N PRO A 90 18.57 9.00 -6.16
CA PRO A 90 18.50 9.33 -4.75
C PRO A 90 19.05 10.75 -4.53
N ARG A 91 18.39 11.48 -3.64
CA ARG A 91 18.66 12.87 -3.30
C ARG A 91 18.90 12.94 -1.79
N LEU A 92 19.97 13.59 -1.40
CA LEU A 92 20.21 13.97 -0.03
C LEU A 92 19.46 15.26 0.26
N ILE A 93 18.57 15.22 1.23
CA ILE A 93 17.97 16.39 1.85
C ILE A 93 18.77 16.71 3.10
N VAL A 94 19.22 17.96 3.19
CA VAL A 94 19.92 18.50 4.35
C VAL A 94 19.09 19.62 4.93
N THR A 95 18.69 19.50 6.17
CA THR A 95 17.91 20.51 6.90
C THR A 95 18.74 21.05 8.04
N ALA A 96 18.89 22.37 8.12
CA ALA A 96 19.44 23.05 9.29
C ALA A 96 18.49 24.17 9.72
N GLY A 97 17.92 24.07 10.92
CA GLY A 97 16.91 25.02 11.38
C GLY A 97 15.70 25.11 10.43
N ARG A 98 15.62 26.21 9.66
CA ARG A 98 14.52 26.47 8.68
C ARG A 98 14.96 26.38 7.22
N THR A 99 16.24 26.12 6.97
CA THR A 99 16.80 26.02 5.63
C THR A 99 16.95 24.57 5.23
N GLU A 100 16.59 24.28 3.99
CA GLU A 100 16.63 22.95 3.40
C GLU A 100 17.39 23.01 2.07
N TRP A 101 18.32 22.08 1.88
CA TRP A 101 19.10 21.93 0.65
C TRP A 101 18.95 20.52 0.12
N VAL A 102 18.83 20.41 -1.21
CA VAL A 102 18.70 19.13 -1.90
C VAL A 102 19.92 18.93 -2.78
N TYR A 103 20.62 17.83 -2.57
CA TYR A 103 21.81 17.45 -3.33
C TYR A 103 21.60 16.10 -4.00
N PRO A 104 22.01 15.93 -5.27
CA PRO A 104 21.91 14.63 -5.91
C PRO A 104 23.05 13.72 -5.39
N LEU A 105 22.73 12.46 -5.06
CA LEU A 105 23.69 11.54 -4.45
C LEU A 105 24.78 11.06 -5.42
N ASN A 106 24.56 11.23 -6.72
CA ASN A 106 25.49 10.81 -7.78
C ASN A 106 26.64 11.79 -8.03
N VAL A 107 26.67 12.93 -7.34
CA VAL A 107 27.74 13.93 -7.47
C VAL A 107 28.53 14.01 -6.18
N ASP A 108 29.79 13.61 -6.26
CA ASP A 108 30.72 13.69 -5.13
C ASP A 108 31.00 15.15 -4.78
N ARG A 109 30.83 15.49 -3.51
CA ARG A 109 31.08 16.84 -3.00
C ARG A 109 31.14 16.87 -1.47
N THR A 110 31.83 17.87 -0.94
CA THR A 110 31.75 18.25 0.47
C THR A 110 30.84 19.46 0.61
N ILE A 111 29.96 19.42 1.60
CA ILE A 111 28.96 20.44 1.90
C ILE A 111 29.26 20.95 3.31
N GLU A 112 29.32 22.28 3.45
CA GLU A 112 29.39 22.95 4.73
C GLU A 112 28.01 23.51 5.05
N VAL A 113 27.49 23.16 6.23
CA VAL A 113 26.15 23.56 6.67
C VAL A 113 26.26 24.23 8.02
N GLU A 114 25.74 25.45 8.09
CA GLU A 114 25.69 26.22 9.34
C GLU A 114 24.52 25.73 10.20
N GLY A 115 24.85 25.12 11.33
CA GLY A 115 23.90 24.70 12.35
C GLY A 115 23.86 25.66 13.55
N ALA A 116 23.10 25.30 14.58
CA ALA A 116 22.87 26.14 15.75
C ALA A 116 24.13 26.38 16.62
N LEU A 117 25.09 25.45 16.60
CA LEU A 117 26.36 25.51 17.32
C LEU A 117 27.53 25.92 16.42
N GLY A 118 27.38 25.83 15.10
CA GLY A 118 28.39 26.19 14.11
C GLY A 118 28.36 25.32 12.86
N ILE A 119 29.45 25.34 12.10
CA ILE A 119 29.53 24.68 10.78
C ILE A 119 29.76 23.17 10.94
N SER A 120 28.86 22.36 10.38
CA SER A 120 29.06 20.92 10.16
C SER A 120 29.56 20.67 8.73
N ARG A 121 30.46 19.69 8.58
CA ARG A 121 30.98 19.23 7.28
C ARG A 121 30.39 17.88 6.93
N ILE A 122 29.79 17.78 5.76
CA ILE A 122 29.13 16.56 5.25
C ILE A 122 29.78 16.19 3.91
N ALA A 123 30.12 14.93 3.72
CA ALA A 123 30.66 14.42 2.46
C ALA A 123 29.65 13.53 1.76
N ILE A 124 29.54 13.72 0.45
CA ILE A 124 28.91 12.81 -0.50
C ILE A 124 30.04 12.20 -1.33
N GLU A 125 30.25 10.90 -1.23
CA GLU A 125 31.34 10.17 -1.92
C GLU A 125 30.79 8.82 -2.41
N ASN A 126 30.85 8.57 -3.71
CA ASN A 126 30.37 7.33 -4.34
C ASN A 126 28.91 6.95 -3.97
N GLY A 127 28.04 7.94 -3.80
CA GLY A 127 26.65 7.70 -3.35
C GLY A 127 26.48 7.42 -1.86
N PHE A 128 27.54 7.54 -1.06
CA PHE A 128 27.48 7.47 0.40
C PHE A 128 27.53 8.86 1.00
N VAL A 129 26.73 9.09 2.03
CA VAL A 129 26.69 10.36 2.77
C VAL A 129 27.16 10.14 4.20
N ARG A 130 28.07 10.99 4.69
CA ARG A 130 28.52 10.94 6.09
C ARG A 130 28.85 12.32 6.63
N PHE A 131 28.76 12.48 7.94
CA PHE A 131 29.34 13.63 8.62
C PHE A 131 30.86 13.43 8.71
N LEU A 132 31.62 14.41 8.21
CA LEU A 132 33.07 14.48 8.43
C LEU A 132 33.39 15.15 9.77
N ASP A 133 32.67 16.20 10.11
CA ASP A 133 32.88 16.97 11.35
C ASP A 133 31.61 17.70 11.78
N SER A 134 31.49 17.95 13.08
CA SER A 134 30.41 18.74 13.66
C SER A 134 30.82 19.32 15.02
N PRO A 135 30.43 20.56 15.35
CA PRO A 135 30.77 21.24 16.61
C PRO A 135 29.95 20.73 17.81
N CYS A 136 29.65 19.43 17.88
CA CYS A 136 28.97 18.81 19.01
C CYS A 136 29.93 18.02 19.89
N SER A 137 29.69 18.03 21.21
CA SER A 137 30.54 17.34 22.19
C SER A 137 30.62 15.83 21.95
N ASN A 138 29.48 15.21 21.64
CA ASN A 138 29.36 13.75 21.64
C ASN A 138 29.81 13.12 20.32
N ARG A 139 29.90 13.89 19.23
CA ARG A 139 30.31 13.45 17.88
C ARG A 139 29.63 12.18 17.36
N ILE A 140 28.44 11.84 17.87
CA ILE A 140 27.69 10.63 17.52
C ILE A 140 27.40 10.61 16.01
N CYS A 141 27.03 11.75 15.43
CA CYS A 141 26.76 11.88 13.99
C CYS A 141 27.98 11.55 13.12
N VAL A 142 29.20 11.85 13.58
CA VAL A 142 30.47 11.55 12.87
C VAL A 142 30.83 10.07 13.00
N GLN A 143 30.50 9.45 14.14
CA GLN A 143 30.72 8.02 14.39
C GLN A 143 29.64 7.12 13.77
N SER A 144 28.53 7.72 13.32
CA SER A 144 27.43 6.98 12.70
C SER A 144 27.86 6.36 11.37
N PRO A 145 27.26 5.23 10.97
CA PRO A 145 27.47 4.66 9.65
C PRO A 145 27.14 5.67 8.54
N PRO A 146 27.80 5.57 7.37
CA PRO A 146 27.38 6.33 6.21
C PRO A 146 25.93 5.97 5.82
N LEU A 147 25.25 6.88 5.15
CA LEU A 147 23.90 6.69 4.61
C LEU A 147 24.00 6.39 3.12
N TRP A 148 23.21 5.45 2.61
CA TRP A 148 23.23 5.10 1.19
C TRP A 148 21.89 4.62 0.63
N ARG A 149 20.93 4.24 1.49
CA ARG A 149 19.61 3.77 1.09
C ARG A 149 18.58 4.89 1.19
N GLU A 150 17.49 4.73 0.45
CA GLU A 150 16.31 5.58 0.60
C GLU A 150 15.73 5.39 2.01
N GLY A 151 15.28 6.48 2.63
CA GLY A 151 14.78 6.44 4.01
C GLY A 151 15.86 6.48 5.08
N ASP A 152 17.13 6.21 4.75
CA ASP A 152 18.25 6.42 5.66
C ASP A 152 18.32 7.88 6.09
N TRP A 153 18.62 8.10 7.37
CA TRP A 153 18.76 9.42 7.95
C TRP A 153 19.85 9.44 9.02
N SER A 154 20.43 10.62 9.24
CA SER A 154 21.36 10.89 10.33
C SER A 154 21.23 12.33 10.76
N ALA A 155 21.46 12.59 12.04
CA ALA A 155 21.24 13.91 12.59
C ALA A 155 22.30 14.27 13.63
N CYS A 156 22.76 15.51 13.57
CA CYS A 156 23.45 16.15 14.67
C CYS A 156 22.42 16.93 15.50
N LEU A 157 21.73 16.25 16.41
CA LEU A 157 20.70 16.86 17.26
C LEU A 157 21.17 18.15 17.95
N PRO A 158 22.34 18.19 18.62
CA PRO A 158 22.81 19.41 19.28
C PRO A 158 23.07 20.56 18.30
N ASN A 159 23.59 20.27 17.10
CA ASN A 159 23.85 21.29 16.08
C ASN A 159 22.62 21.59 15.19
N GLN A 160 21.48 20.91 15.42
CA GLN A 160 20.25 21.04 14.64
C GLN A 160 20.42 20.84 13.12
N VAL A 161 21.32 19.92 12.73
CA VAL A 161 21.52 19.52 11.33
C VAL A 161 20.97 18.11 11.13
N PHE A 162 20.07 17.95 10.16
CA PHE A 162 19.40 16.70 9.83
C PHE A 162 19.66 16.33 8.37
N LEU A 163 20.00 15.06 8.13
CA LEU A 163 20.24 14.47 6.81
C LEU A 163 19.23 13.37 6.57
N ARG A 164 18.64 13.32 5.39
CA ARG A 164 17.80 12.20 4.95
C ARG A 164 17.95 11.96 3.46
N ILE A 165 17.97 10.70 3.06
CA ILE A 165 17.96 10.32 1.65
C ILE A 165 16.52 10.09 1.20
N GLU A 166 16.10 10.82 0.16
CA GLU A 166 14.84 10.61 -0.55
C GLU A 166 15.10 10.10 -1.97
N GLY A 167 14.22 9.25 -2.48
CA GLY A 167 14.35 8.65 -3.81
C GLY A 167 13.07 7.93 -4.20
N ALA A 168 12.99 7.45 -5.45
CA ALA A 168 11.78 6.75 -5.87
C ALA A 168 11.81 5.31 -5.32
N PRO A 169 10.80 4.94 -4.50
CA PRO A 169 10.79 3.66 -3.81
C PRO A 169 10.95 2.51 -4.80
N SER A 170 12.04 1.75 -4.65
CA SER A 170 12.02 0.34 -5.05
C SER A 170 11.14 -0.39 -4.04
N TYR A 171 9.84 -0.42 -4.32
CA TYR A 171 8.77 -1.18 -3.66
C TYR A 171 9.28 -2.38 -2.82
N LYS A 172 9.58 -2.10 -1.55
CA LYS A 172 9.52 -2.98 -0.38
C LYS A 172 10.24 -2.27 0.77
N ASP A 173 9.53 -1.41 1.48
CA ASP A 173 9.77 -1.29 2.90
C ASP A 173 8.46 -1.68 3.58
N GLU A 174 8.53 -2.89 4.12
CA GLU A 174 7.64 -3.45 5.12
C GLU A 174 7.32 -2.36 6.16
N PHE A 175 6.04 -2.15 6.43
CA PHE A 175 5.61 -1.28 7.52
C PHE A 175 6.14 -1.84 8.85
N ASP A 176 7.12 -1.18 9.48
CA ASP A 176 7.45 -1.44 10.89
C ASP A 176 6.39 -0.80 11.79
N ALA A 177 5.32 -1.56 12.03
CA ALA A 177 4.36 -1.28 13.07
C ALA A 177 4.92 -1.74 14.43
N ILE A 178 5.72 -0.89 15.08
CA ILE A 178 5.87 -0.91 16.54
C ILE A 178 5.60 0.49 17.10
N GLY A 179 4.32 0.73 17.40
CA GLY A 179 3.93 1.78 18.34
C GLY A 179 4.14 1.29 19.76
N PHE A 180 4.84 2.08 20.57
CA PHE A 180 4.90 1.94 22.03
C PHE A 180 3.71 2.66 22.67
#